data_AF-A0A8S9UFA8-F1
#
_entry.id   AF-A0A8S9UFA8-F1
#
_cell.length_a   1.000
_cell.length_b   1.000
_cell.length_c   1.000
_cell.angle_alpha   90.00
_cell.angle_beta   90.00
_cell.angle_gamma   90.00
#
_symmetry.space_group_name_H-M   'P 1'
#
loop_
_entity.id
_entity.type
_entity.pdbx_description
1 polymer ?
#
loop_
_entity_poly.entity_id
_entity_poly.type
_entity_poly.pdbx_seq_one_letter_code
_entity_poly.pdbx_strand_id
1 'polypeptide(L)'
;MYRRKLTPAEQEARRVKNRVGMRKIRQRQRQELLEMKSTVVELEKEYAELCRRAEAAGRDTVLATLQMEDGGEQTHPDLAAVAKQLGAEKLLLRSMLKQKAAWTLQIQRVLDFEASSLAAAQKFQSNVDVPLDTVDEVQAEEELGFHPLTEWDLTRTILDNKRDIRHVESRLNPPSGLVDKRTHRMQAFGWDIIQRVEGVVMEFVFLKKVQQP
;
A
#
# COMPACT_ATOMS: atom_id res chain seq x y z
N MET A 1 -11.27 -23.69 -26.13
CA MET A 1 -12.42 -22.76 -26.07
C MET A 1 -12.01 -21.43 -26.70
N TYR A 2 -12.62 -21.05 -27.82
CA TYR A 2 -12.34 -19.76 -28.47
C TYR A 2 -12.93 -18.61 -27.64
N ARG A 3 -12.08 -17.72 -27.11
CA ARG A 3 -12.56 -16.45 -26.52
C ARG A 3 -13.16 -15.61 -27.65
N ARG A 4 -14.48 -15.38 -27.61
CA ARG A 4 -15.11 -14.35 -28.45
C ARG A 4 -14.38 -13.02 -28.21
N LYS A 5 -13.78 -12.45 -29.26
CA LYS A 5 -13.22 -11.11 -29.22
C LYS A 5 -14.38 -10.14 -29.01
N LEU A 6 -14.31 -9.31 -27.96
CA LEU A 6 -15.34 -8.31 -27.69
C LEU A 6 -15.36 -7.28 -28.81
N THR A 7 -16.56 -6.94 -29.26
CA THR A 7 -16.75 -5.88 -30.25
C THR A 7 -16.28 -4.54 -29.69
N PRO A 8 -15.85 -3.59 -30.54
CA PRO A 8 -15.42 -2.27 -30.08
C PRO A 8 -16.46 -1.54 -29.21
N ALA A 9 -17.75 -1.72 -29.51
CA ALA A 9 -18.86 -1.17 -28.73
C ALA A 9 -18.93 -1.74 -27.30
N GLU A 10 -18.71 -3.05 -27.13
CA GLU A 10 -18.68 -3.68 -25.80
C GLU A 10 -17.46 -3.26 -24.98
N GLN A 11 -16.33 -3.00 -25.64
CA GLN A 11 -15.13 -2.48 -24.98
C GLN A 11 -15.36 -1.04 -24.48
N GLU A 12 -16.00 -0.18 -25.28
CA GLU A 12 -16.32 1.17 -24.86
C GLU A 12 -17.35 1.19 -23.71
N ALA A 13 -18.37 0.34 -23.76
CA ALA A 13 -19.33 0.19 -22.66
C ALA A 13 -18.63 -0.21 -21.34
N ARG A 14 -17.60 -1.08 -21.41
CA ARG A 14 -16.78 -1.43 -20.23
C ARG A 14 -15.96 -0.24 -19.73
N ARG A 15 -15.36 0.55 -20.62
CA ARG A 15 -14.60 1.75 -20.24
C ARG A 15 -15.48 2.78 -19.53
N VAL A 16 -16.68 3.04 -20.05
CA VAL A 16 -17.66 3.94 -19.41
C VAL A 16 -18.08 3.40 -18.04
N LYS A 17 -18.40 2.11 -17.92
CA LYS A 17 -18.76 1.49 -16.64
C LYS A 17 -17.63 1.58 -15.62
N ASN A 18 -16.37 1.39 -16.05
CA ASN A 18 -15.20 1.54 -15.21
C ASN A 18 -15.04 2.99 -14.72
N ARG A 19 -15.15 3.98 -15.61
CA ARG A 19 -15.10 5.42 -15.25
C ARG A 19 -16.16 5.77 -14.19
N VAL A 20 -17.39 5.30 -14.37
CA VAL A 20 -18.48 5.52 -13.40
C VAL A 20 -18.20 4.82 -12.08
N GLY A 21 -17.69 3.58 -12.11
CA GLY A 21 -17.25 2.84 -10.92
C GLY A 21 -16.17 3.59 -10.14
N MET A 22 -15.13 4.07 -10.83
CA MET A 22 -14.05 4.85 -10.22
C MET A 22 -14.55 6.16 -9.61
N ARG A 23 -15.51 6.85 -10.24
CA ARG A 23 -16.16 8.04 -9.66
C ARG A 23 -16.92 7.69 -8.37
N LYS A 24 -17.71 6.60 -8.37
CA LYS A 24 -18.45 6.14 -7.19
C LYS A 24 -17.52 5.76 -6.03
N ILE A 25 -16.42 5.07 -6.30
CA ILE A 25 -15.43 4.69 -5.27
C ILE A 25 -14.82 5.94 -4.64
N ARG A 26 -14.36 6.89 -5.47
CA ARG A 26 -13.80 8.17 -4.96
C ARG A 26 -14.82 8.96 -4.14
N GLN A 27 -16.07 8.97 -4.55
CA GLN A 27 -17.13 9.65 -3.80
C GLN A 27 -17.40 8.97 -2.46
N ARG A 28 -17.43 7.63 -2.42
CA ARG A 28 -17.55 6.88 -1.16
C ARG A 28 -16.40 7.18 -0.21
N GLN A 29 -15.16 7.14 -0.69
CA GLN A 29 -13.98 7.47 0.13
C GLN A 29 -14.04 8.89 0.70
N ARG A 30 -14.52 9.87 -0.08
CA ARG A 30 -14.73 11.24 0.41
C ARG A 30 -15.80 11.30 1.50
N GLN A 31 -16.88 10.54 1.34
CA GLN A 31 -17.95 10.46 2.32
C GLN A 31 -17.46 9.83 3.63
N GLU A 32 -16.73 8.72 3.56
CA GLU A 32 -16.11 8.06 4.72
C GLU A 32 -15.14 9.01 5.46
N LEU A 33 -14.35 9.80 4.73
CA LEU A 33 -13.48 10.81 5.33
C LEU A 33 -14.26 11.93 6.05
N LEU A 34 -15.38 12.37 5.47
CA LEU A 34 -16.23 13.38 6.11
C LEU A 34 -16.88 12.85 7.38
N GLU A 35 -17.36 11.60 7.35
CA GLU A 35 -17.91 10.92 8.53
C GLU A 35 -16.86 10.78 9.63
N MET A 36 -15.67 10.30 9.31
CA MET A 36 -14.57 10.19 10.27
C MET A 36 -14.14 11.55 10.84
N LYS A 37 -14.18 12.61 10.04
CA LYS A 37 -13.92 13.97 10.54
C LYS A 37 -14.99 14.40 11.55
N SER A 38 -16.25 14.07 11.30
CA SER A 38 -17.35 14.37 12.24
C SER A 38 -17.17 13.63 13.56
N THR A 39 -16.85 12.32 13.52
CA THR A 39 -16.68 11.52 14.72
C THR A 39 -15.48 11.99 15.56
N VAL A 40 -14.38 12.41 14.93
CA VAL A 40 -13.25 13.01 15.65
C VAL A 40 -13.67 14.29 16.38
N VAL A 41 -14.45 15.17 15.74
CA VAL A 41 -14.95 16.40 16.39
C VAL A 41 -15.87 16.07 17.57
N GLU A 42 -16.69 15.03 17.48
CA GLU A 42 -17.54 14.57 18.59
C GLU A 42 -16.69 14.02 19.74
N LEU A 43 -15.72 13.15 19.45
CA LEU A 43 -14.81 12.60 20.45
C LEU A 43 -13.96 13.69 21.12
N GLU A 44 -13.53 14.70 20.40
CA GLU A 44 -12.81 15.86 20.96
C GLU A 44 -13.70 16.64 21.94
N LYS A 45 -14.99 16.79 21.64
CA LYS A 45 -15.95 17.42 22.56
C LYS A 45 -16.15 16.58 23.82
N GLU A 46 -16.37 15.28 23.66
CA GLU A 46 -16.53 14.35 24.79
C GLU A 46 -15.27 14.34 25.67
N TYR A 47 -14.09 14.32 25.07
CA TYR A 47 -12.83 14.42 25.79
C TYR A 47 -12.70 15.73 26.55
N ALA A 48 -13.04 16.87 25.92
CA ALA A 48 -13.03 18.17 26.60
C ALA A 48 -14.02 18.24 27.76
N GLU A 49 -15.18 17.57 27.67
CA GLU A 49 -16.12 17.42 28.78
C GLU A 49 -15.57 16.54 29.91
N LEU A 50 -14.93 15.42 29.57
CA LEU A 50 -14.29 14.55 30.56
C LEU A 50 -13.16 15.28 31.29
N CYS A 51 -12.34 16.05 30.59
CA CYS A 51 -11.33 16.90 31.20
C CYS A 51 -11.97 17.92 32.16
N ARG A 52 -13.04 18.61 31.76
CA ARG A 52 -13.77 19.53 32.64
C ARG A 52 -14.36 18.84 33.88
N ARG A 53 -14.92 17.63 33.72
CA ARG A 53 -15.47 16.85 34.84
C ARG A 53 -14.37 16.37 35.79
N ALA A 54 -13.21 15.95 35.27
CA ALA A 54 -12.07 15.56 36.08
C ALA A 54 -11.50 16.76 36.86
N GLU A 55 -11.42 17.94 36.25
CA GLU A 55 -11.05 19.17 36.94
C GLU A 55 -12.06 19.55 38.03
N ALA A 56 -13.36 19.42 37.77
CA ALA A 56 -14.40 19.68 38.77
C ALA A 56 -14.32 18.68 39.94
N ALA A 57 -14.18 17.39 39.65
CA ALA A 57 -14.00 16.35 40.67
C ALA A 57 -12.71 16.54 41.49
N GLY A 58 -11.64 17.03 40.87
CA GLY A 58 -10.40 17.44 41.53
C GLY A 58 -10.57 18.66 42.44
N ARG A 59 -11.39 19.64 42.03
CA ARG A 59 -11.74 20.80 42.88
C ARG A 59 -12.64 20.41 44.05
N ASP A 60 -13.60 19.50 43.85
CA ASP A 60 -14.48 18.99 44.90
C ASP A 60 -13.72 18.13 45.92
N THR A 61 -12.74 17.34 45.48
CA THR A 61 -11.83 16.64 46.42
C THR A 61 -10.95 17.62 47.18
N VAL A 62 -10.41 18.67 46.55
CA VAL A 62 -9.62 19.70 47.27
C VAL A 62 -10.48 20.50 48.26
N LEU A 63 -11.74 20.81 47.92
CA LEU A 63 -12.70 21.44 48.83
C LEU A 63 -13.13 20.52 49.98
N ALA A 64 -13.32 19.22 49.72
CA ALA A 64 -13.58 18.23 50.76
C ALA A 64 -12.35 18.00 51.67
N THR A 65 -11.13 18.04 51.10
CA THR A 65 -9.88 17.89 51.88
C THR A 65 -9.65 19.10 52.79
N LEU A 66 -10.06 20.30 52.37
CA LEU A 66 -10.01 21.51 53.22
C LEU A 66 -11.11 21.56 54.28
N GLN A 67 -12.13 20.71 54.21
CA GLN A 67 -13.21 20.60 55.21
C GLN A 67 -13.05 19.41 56.16
N MET A 68 -12.08 18.51 55.92
CA MET A 68 -11.80 17.32 56.75
C MET A 68 -10.54 17.46 57.61
N GLU A 69 -10.18 18.66 58.07
CA GLU A 69 -9.12 18.83 59.07
C GLU A 69 -9.56 18.57 60.52
N ASP A 70 -10.80 18.14 60.76
CA ASP A 70 -11.22 17.70 62.10
C ASP A 70 -11.88 16.32 62.08
N GLY A 71 -11.14 15.34 62.60
CA GLY A 71 -11.69 14.07 63.09
C GLY A 71 -11.81 12.92 62.09
N GLY A 72 -10.90 11.95 62.20
CA GLY A 72 -11.22 10.54 61.94
C GLY A 72 -10.23 9.82 61.03
N GLU A 73 -9.64 8.74 61.56
CA GLU A 73 -8.82 7.74 60.87
C GLU A 73 -9.42 7.37 59.51
N GLN A 74 -8.81 7.84 58.42
CA GLN A 74 -8.99 7.29 57.10
C GLN A 74 -7.79 6.41 56.80
N THR A 75 -8.03 5.10 56.84
CA THR A 75 -7.16 4.04 56.34
C THR A 75 -6.47 4.49 55.06
N HIS A 76 -5.19 4.87 55.16
CA HIS A 76 -4.42 5.26 53.99
C HIS A 76 -4.43 4.07 53.01
N PRO A 77 -4.99 4.21 51.79
CA PRO A 77 -4.82 3.18 50.78
C PRO A 77 -3.32 2.99 50.56
N ASP A 78 -2.88 1.73 50.56
CA ASP A 78 -1.48 1.31 50.53
C ASP A 78 -0.62 2.24 49.67
N LEU A 79 0.15 3.12 50.32
CA LEU A 79 1.00 4.13 49.66
C LEU A 79 1.94 3.49 48.64
N ALA A 80 2.30 2.22 48.85
CA ALA A 80 3.09 1.44 47.90
C ALA A 80 2.33 1.10 46.62
N ALA A 81 1.02 0.84 46.69
CA ALA A 81 0.18 0.62 45.52
C ALA A 81 0.04 1.89 44.67
N VAL A 82 -0.17 3.05 45.32
CA VAL A 82 -0.25 4.36 44.63
C VAL A 82 1.09 4.71 43.99
N ALA A 83 2.22 4.49 44.67
CA ALA A 83 3.55 4.72 44.11
C ALA A 83 3.85 3.84 42.89
N LYS A 84 3.42 2.57 42.91
CA LYS A 84 3.55 1.65 41.76
C LYS A 84 2.71 2.11 40.58
N GLN A 85 1.46 2.53 40.83
CA GLN A 85 0.58 3.04 39.78
C GLN A 85 1.16 4.31 39.15
N LEU A 86 1.61 5.27 39.95
CA LEU A 86 2.24 6.50 39.46
C LEU A 86 3.52 6.20 38.65
N GLY A 87 4.28 5.19 39.05
CA GLY A 87 5.46 4.71 38.32
C GLY A 87 5.11 4.13 36.94
N ALA A 88 4.04 3.32 36.87
CA ALA A 88 3.54 2.76 35.62
C ALA A 88 3.01 3.86 34.68
N GLU A 89 2.23 4.81 35.21
CA GLU A 89 1.73 5.96 34.46
C GLU A 89 2.87 6.83 33.93
N LYS A 90 3.91 7.09 34.73
CA LYS A 90 5.10 7.83 34.29
C LYS A 90 5.85 7.11 33.16
N LEU A 91 5.95 5.78 33.22
CA LEU A 91 6.57 4.98 32.16
C LEU A 91 5.73 5.02 30.87
N LEU A 92 4.41 4.91 30.98
CA LEU A 92 3.48 5.02 29.87
C LEU A 92 3.56 6.41 29.22
N LEU A 93 3.53 7.48 30.02
CA LEU A 93 3.66 8.84 29.49
C LEU A 93 4.99 9.04 28.76
N ARG A 94 6.10 8.49 29.28
CA ARG A 94 7.39 8.52 28.60
C ARG A 94 7.39 7.77 27.27
N SER A 95 6.74 6.61 27.19
CA SER A 95 6.67 5.85 25.94
C SER A 95 5.79 6.56 24.91
N MET A 96 4.63 7.09 25.32
CA MET A 96 3.75 7.90 24.46
C MET A 96 4.46 9.15 23.94
N LEU A 97 5.25 9.83 24.77
CA LEU A 97 5.98 11.03 24.36
C LEU A 97 7.09 10.71 23.34
N LYS A 98 7.78 9.58 23.49
CA LYS A 98 8.72 9.06 22.49
C LYS A 98 8.01 8.71 21.18
N GLN A 99 6.87 8.05 21.25
CA GLN A 99 6.07 7.74 20.06
C GLN A 99 5.61 9.02 19.37
N LYS A 100 5.09 10.01 20.12
CA LYS A 100 4.68 11.31 19.56
C LYS A 100 5.83 11.99 18.82
N ALA A 101 7.04 11.99 19.38
CA ALA A 101 8.22 12.54 18.71
C ALA A 101 8.56 11.77 17.42
N ALA A 102 8.52 10.44 17.45
CA ALA A 102 8.74 9.60 16.28
C ALA A 102 7.70 9.84 15.17
N TRP A 103 6.42 9.92 15.54
CA TRP A 103 5.31 10.22 14.62
C TRP A 103 5.44 11.62 14.02
N THR A 104 5.83 12.62 14.82
CA THR A 104 6.05 13.99 14.33
C THR A 104 7.13 14.01 13.25
N LEU A 105 8.25 13.31 13.48
CA LEU A 105 9.34 13.20 12.52
C LEU A 105 8.91 12.46 11.24
N GLN A 106 8.09 11.42 11.38
CA GLN A 106 7.57 10.68 10.24
C GLN A 106 6.60 11.50 9.40
N ILE A 107 5.71 12.27 10.04
CA ILE A 107 4.81 13.20 9.35
C ILE A 107 5.61 14.26 8.61
N GLN A 108 6.63 14.84 9.24
CA GLN A 108 7.50 15.82 8.59
C GLN A 108 8.14 15.24 7.32
N ARG A 109 8.67 14.00 7.38
CA ARG A 109 9.24 13.33 6.20
C ARG A 109 8.23 13.14 5.07
N VAL A 110 6.99 12.80 5.39
CA VAL A 110 5.93 12.66 4.38
C VAL A 110 5.61 14.00 3.74
N LEU A 111 5.49 15.07 4.54
CA LEU A 111 5.26 16.42 4.04
C LEU A 111 6.42 16.91 3.16
N ASP A 112 7.67 16.68 3.58
CA ASP A 112 8.86 17.04 2.82
C ASP A 112 8.94 16.27 1.48
N PHE A 113 8.55 14.98 1.49
CA PHE A 113 8.46 14.17 0.28
C PHE A 113 7.35 14.66 -0.67
N GLU A 114 6.16 14.99 -0.14
CA GLU A 114 5.07 15.56 -0.94
C GLU A 114 5.45 16.93 -1.53
N ALA A 115 6.07 17.80 -0.75
CA ALA A 115 6.56 19.10 -1.23
C ALA A 115 7.63 18.91 -2.33
N SER A 116 8.54 17.97 -2.17
CA SER A 116 9.56 17.63 -3.18
C SER A 116 8.95 17.03 -4.45
N SER A 117 7.95 16.16 -4.30
CA SER A 117 7.21 15.55 -5.41
C SER A 117 6.39 16.58 -6.18
N LEU A 118 5.72 17.50 -5.49
CA LEU A 118 4.99 18.61 -6.10
C LEU A 118 5.95 19.59 -6.79
N ALA A 119 7.09 19.90 -6.19
CA ALA A 119 8.12 20.72 -6.82
C ALA A 119 8.71 20.03 -8.07
N ALA A 120 8.90 18.71 -8.05
CA ALA A 120 9.32 17.94 -9.22
C ALA A 120 8.22 17.93 -10.30
N ALA A 121 6.97 17.67 -9.94
CA ALA A 121 5.83 17.71 -10.84
C ALA A 121 5.61 19.10 -11.46
N GLN A 122 5.85 20.17 -10.69
CA GLN A 122 5.76 21.54 -11.17
C GLN A 122 6.89 21.90 -12.14
N LYS A 123 8.11 21.35 -11.95
CA LYS A 123 9.20 21.45 -12.95
C LYS A 123 8.87 20.71 -14.27
N PHE A 124 8.04 19.66 -14.23
CA PHE A 124 7.53 19.03 -15.45
C PHE A 124 6.34 19.80 -16.07
N GLN A 125 5.63 20.61 -15.29
CA GLN A 125 4.51 21.45 -15.77
C GLN A 125 4.91 22.87 -16.16
N SER A 126 6.10 23.35 -15.80
CA SER A 126 6.65 24.52 -16.48
C SER A 126 6.79 24.11 -17.93
N ASN A 127 6.04 24.78 -18.82
CA ASN A 127 6.04 24.58 -20.26
C ASN A 127 7.48 24.64 -20.78
N VAL A 128 8.19 23.52 -20.71
CA VAL A 128 9.31 23.28 -21.58
C VAL A 128 8.63 22.84 -22.85
N ASP A 129 8.36 23.81 -23.73
CA ASP A 129 8.25 23.54 -25.16
C ASP A 129 9.62 23.01 -25.58
N VAL A 130 9.91 21.75 -25.22
CA VAL A 130 10.92 20.97 -25.93
C VAL A 130 10.25 20.75 -27.27
N PRO A 131 10.77 21.33 -28.37
CA PRO A 131 10.36 20.86 -29.68
C PRO A 131 10.80 19.40 -29.74
N LEU A 132 9.86 18.50 -29.43
CA LEU A 132 10.03 17.09 -29.69
C LEU A 132 10.05 17.01 -31.21
N ASP A 133 11.24 16.77 -31.75
CA ASP A 133 11.42 16.53 -33.17
C ASP A 133 10.67 15.24 -33.50
N THR A 134 9.46 15.40 -34.02
CA THR A 134 8.61 14.27 -34.40
C THR A 134 9.16 13.74 -35.71
N VAL A 135 10.02 12.74 -35.62
CA VAL A 135 10.55 11.99 -36.75
C VAL A 135 9.38 11.34 -37.49
N ASP A 136 9.31 11.56 -38.80
CA ASP A 136 8.29 10.97 -39.65
C ASP A 136 8.45 9.43 -39.72
N GLU A 137 7.37 8.71 -40.01
CA GLU A 137 7.34 7.23 -40.00
C GLU A 137 8.41 6.63 -40.93
N VAL A 138 8.66 7.30 -42.07
CA VAL A 138 9.68 6.91 -43.06
C VAL A 138 11.10 7.15 -42.54
N GLN A 139 11.35 8.26 -41.86
CA GLN A 139 12.65 8.57 -41.26
C GLN A 139 12.96 7.65 -40.08
N ALA A 140 11.95 7.30 -39.28
CA ALA A 140 12.10 6.36 -38.17
C ALA A 140 12.45 4.94 -38.67
N GLU A 141 11.93 4.53 -39.83
CA GLU A 141 12.27 3.25 -40.45
C GLU A 141 13.71 3.26 -40.99
N GLU A 142 14.12 4.32 -41.70
CA GLU A 142 15.47 4.42 -42.29
C GLU A 142 16.59 4.62 -41.26
N GLU A 143 16.39 5.49 -40.26
CA GLU A 143 17.44 5.85 -39.30
C GLU A 143 17.47 4.94 -38.07
N LEU A 144 16.31 4.46 -37.62
CA LEU A 144 16.18 3.73 -36.36
C LEU A 144 15.71 2.29 -36.56
N GLY A 145 15.34 1.89 -37.77
CA GLY A 145 14.79 0.57 -38.07
C GLY A 145 13.42 0.31 -37.42
N PHE A 146 12.72 1.37 -36.98
CA PHE A 146 11.40 1.24 -36.39
C PHE A 146 10.36 1.16 -37.49
N HIS A 147 9.95 -0.06 -37.80
CA HIS A 147 8.81 -0.33 -38.67
C HIS A 147 7.53 -0.56 -37.84
N PRO A 148 6.35 -0.20 -38.35
CA PRO A 148 5.08 -0.53 -37.71
C PRO A 148 4.97 -2.04 -37.49
N LEU A 149 4.58 -2.45 -36.28
CA LEU A 149 4.37 -3.86 -35.95
C LEU A 149 3.22 -4.43 -36.80
N THR A 150 3.57 -5.25 -37.80
CA THR A 150 2.56 -5.93 -38.61
C THR A 150 1.91 -7.08 -37.84
N GLU A 151 0.71 -7.51 -38.26
CA GLU A 151 0.07 -8.69 -37.66
C GLU A 151 0.92 -9.96 -37.83
N TRP A 152 1.72 -10.03 -38.91
CA TRP A 152 2.67 -11.10 -39.16
C TRP A 152 3.84 -11.09 -38.18
N ASP A 153 4.41 -9.92 -37.90
CA ASP A 153 5.51 -9.77 -36.93
C ASP A 153 5.05 -10.10 -35.52
N LEU A 154 3.84 -9.64 -35.17
CA LEU A 154 3.21 -9.99 -33.90
C LEU A 154 2.99 -11.51 -33.80
N THR A 155 2.48 -12.13 -34.86
CA THR A 155 2.25 -13.59 -34.89
C THR A 155 3.56 -14.36 -34.76
N ARG A 156 4.60 -13.95 -35.49
CA ARG A 156 5.95 -14.55 -35.39
C ARG A 156 6.50 -14.42 -33.99
N THR A 157 6.50 -13.21 -33.43
CA THR A 157 6.97 -12.94 -32.06
C THR A 157 6.23 -13.78 -31.02
N ILE A 158 4.91 -13.95 -31.16
CA ILE A 158 4.13 -14.82 -30.27
C ILE A 158 4.54 -16.29 -30.42
N LEU A 159 4.78 -16.77 -31.64
CA LEU A 159 5.20 -18.15 -31.89
C LEU A 159 6.61 -18.42 -31.34
N ASP A 160 7.53 -17.47 -31.50
CA ASP A 160 8.90 -17.54 -30.99
C ASP A 160 8.88 -17.56 -29.46
N ASN A 161 8.17 -16.62 -28.83
CA ASN A 161 7.97 -16.64 -27.37
C ASN A 161 7.33 -17.95 -26.89
N LYS A 162 6.35 -18.50 -27.62
CA LYS A 162 5.76 -19.81 -27.28
C LYS A 162 6.75 -20.96 -27.42
N ARG A 163 7.73 -20.85 -28.31
CA ARG A 163 8.80 -21.84 -28.47
C ARG A 163 9.79 -21.73 -27.31
N ASP A 164 10.18 -20.52 -26.95
CA ASP A 164 11.11 -20.25 -25.85
C ASP A 164 10.52 -20.66 -24.51
N ILE A 165 9.26 -20.32 -24.24
CA ILE A 165 8.55 -20.75 -23.03
C ILE A 165 8.52 -22.29 -22.94
N ARG A 166 8.18 -22.98 -24.04
CA ARG A 166 8.18 -24.46 -24.07
C ARG A 166 9.58 -25.04 -23.87
N HIS A 167 10.60 -24.40 -24.42
CA HIS A 167 11.98 -24.82 -24.25
C HIS A 167 12.41 -24.72 -22.78
N VAL A 168 12.17 -23.58 -22.13
CA VAL A 168 12.44 -23.39 -20.69
C VAL A 168 11.61 -24.35 -19.84
N GLU A 169 10.33 -24.53 -20.15
CA GLU A 169 9.45 -25.49 -19.46
C GLU A 169 10.00 -26.92 -19.54
N SER A 170 10.40 -27.38 -20.73
CA SER A 170 10.96 -28.72 -20.92
C SER A 170 12.29 -28.95 -20.19
N ARG A 171 13.09 -27.88 -20.03
CA ARG A 171 14.37 -27.92 -19.32
C ARG A 171 14.21 -27.91 -17.81
N LEU A 172 13.25 -27.14 -17.29
CA LEU A 172 13.02 -27.01 -15.85
C LEU A 172 12.09 -28.10 -15.30
N ASN A 173 11.18 -28.62 -16.11
CA ASN A 173 10.23 -29.66 -15.74
C ASN A 173 10.23 -30.82 -16.75
N PRO A 174 11.32 -31.60 -16.83
CA PRO A 174 11.42 -32.69 -17.79
C PRO A 174 10.37 -33.78 -17.49
N PRO A 175 9.72 -34.36 -18.52
CA PRO A 175 8.70 -35.39 -18.34
C PRO A 175 9.24 -36.69 -17.71
N SER A 176 10.56 -36.89 -17.76
CA SER A 176 11.24 -38.03 -17.14
C SER A 176 11.42 -37.90 -15.62
N GLY A 177 11.07 -36.76 -15.01
CA GLY A 177 11.23 -36.53 -13.57
C GLY A 177 12.68 -36.42 -13.07
N LEU A 178 13.66 -36.45 -13.99
CA LEU A 178 15.08 -36.31 -13.66
C LEU A 178 15.40 -34.84 -13.42
N VAL A 179 15.34 -34.42 -12.16
CA VAL A 179 15.60 -33.03 -11.76
C VAL A 179 17.11 -32.84 -11.55
N ASP A 180 17.68 -31.86 -12.25
CA ASP A 180 19.08 -31.46 -12.07
C ASP A 180 19.29 -30.86 -10.66
N LYS A 181 20.46 -31.10 -10.05
CA LYS A 181 20.76 -30.67 -8.66
C LYS A 181 20.72 -29.15 -8.48
N ARG A 182 20.78 -28.39 -9.58
CA ARG A 182 20.75 -26.92 -9.63
C ARG A 182 19.34 -26.35 -9.77
N THR A 183 18.32 -27.21 -9.82
CA THR A 183 16.93 -26.81 -9.96
C THR A 183 16.26 -26.79 -8.58
N HIS A 184 15.73 -25.62 -8.21
CA HIS A 184 15.00 -25.39 -6.97
C HIS A 184 13.50 -25.37 -7.25
N ARG A 185 12.72 -26.08 -6.44
CA ARG A 185 11.25 -26.08 -6.53
C ARG A 185 10.67 -25.49 -5.25
N MET A 186 9.76 -24.53 -5.40
CA MET A 186 9.06 -23.87 -4.31
C MET A 186 7.57 -23.74 -4.64
N GLN A 187 6.71 -23.53 -3.64
CA GLN A 187 5.29 -23.32 -3.84
C GLN A 187 4.86 -22.03 -3.13
N ALA A 188 4.22 -21.12 -3.86
CA ALA A 188 3.73 -19.86 -3.31
C ALA A 188 2.38 -19.50 -3.93
N PHE A 189 1.42 -19.09 -3.09
CA PHE A 189 0.09 -18.63 -3.53
C PHE A 189 -0.65 -19.63 -4.46
N GLY A 190 -0.47 -20.93 -4.25
CA GLY A 190 -1.08 -21.98 -5.07
C GLY A 190 -0.38 -22.24 -6.42
N TRP A 191 0.76 -21.61 -6.66
CA TRP A 191 1.62 -21.85 -7.83
C TRP A 191 2.82 -22.71 -7.45
N ASP A 192 3.13 -23.69 -8.29
CA ASP A 192 4.40 -24.43 -8.25
C ASP A 192 5.42 -23.62 -9.06
N ILE A 193 6.50 -23.21 -8.42
CA ILE A 193 7.57 -22.39 -9.01
C ILE A 193 8.80 -23.28 -9.11
N ILE A 194 9.37 -23.38 -10.31
CA ILE A 194 10.61 -24.11 -10.57
C ILE A 194 11.64 -23.11 -11.07
N GLN A 195 12.79 -23.06 -10.42
CA GLN A 195 13.85 -22.10 -10.69
C GLN A 195 15.15 -22.84 -10.95
N ARG A 196 15.96 -22.39 -11.91
CA ARG A 196 17.34 -22.83 -12.11
C ARG A 196 18.24 -21.60 -12.22
N VAL A 197 19.38 -21.66 -11.56
CA VAL A 197 20.42 -20.63 -11.66
C VAL A 197 21.66 -21.28 -12.26
N GLU A 198 22.08 -20.78 -13.42
CA GLU A 198 23.29 -21.24 -14.11
C GLU A 198 24.17 -20.04 -14.47
N GLY A 199 25.20 -19.81 -13.65
CA GLY A 199 26.08 -18.65 -13.78
C GLY A 199 25.31 -17.34 -13.59
N VAL A 200 25.18 -16.55 -14.66
CA VAL A 200 24.48 -15.24 -14.67
C VAL A 200 23.01 -15.38 -15.06
N VAL A 201 22.60 -16.53 -15.61
CA VAL A 201 21.25 -16.74 -16.13
C VAL A 201 20.38 -17.39 -15.06
N MET A 202 19.22 -16.75 -14.81
CA MET A 202 18.19 -17.26 -13.90
C MET A 202 16.93 -17.57 -14.71
N GLU A 203 16.51 -18.82 -14.68
CA GLU A 203 15.31 -19.31 -15.38
C GLU A 203 14.25 -19.70 -14.35
N PHE A 204 12.99 -19.38 -14.63
CA PHE A 204 11.87 -19.74 -13.76
C PHE A 204 10.63 -20.12 -14.57
N VAL A 205 9.90 -21.11 -14.06
CA VAL A 205 8.62 -21.58 -14.60
C VAL A 205 7.60 -21.60 -13.48
N PHE A 206 6.44 -20.98 -13.73
CA PHE A 206 5.31 -20.92 -12.80
C PHE A 206 4.19 -21.80 -13.33
N LEU A 207 3.93 -22.91 -12.65
CA LEU A 207 2.87 -23.84 -12.98
C LEU A 207 1.70 -23.65 -12.03
N LYS A 208 0.50 -23.45 -12.58
CA LYS A 208 -0.72 -23.50 -11.79
C LYS A 208 -1.24 -24.92 -11.78
N LYS A 209 -1.41 -25.52 -10.60
CA LYS A 209 -2.18 -26.76 -10.49
C LYS A 209 -3.63 -26.44 -10.79
N VAL A 210 -4.09 -26.84 -11.97
CA VAL A 210 -5.52 -26.88 -12.26
C VAL A 210 -6.02 -28.18 -11.63
N GLN A 211 -6.75 -28.08 -10.53
CA GLN A 211 -7.51 -29.23 -10.03
C GLN A 211 -8.46 -29.66 -11.14
N GLN A 212 -8.23 -30.83 -11.73
CA GLN A 212 -9.22 -31.46 -12.58
C GLN A 212 -10.42 -31.83 -11.69
N PRO A 213 -11.66 -31.56 -12.15
CA PRO A 213 -12.87 -31.99 -11.47
C PRO A 213 -12.98 -33.52 -11.44
#